data_AF-A0A8T3ZGV6-F1
#
_entry.id   AF-A0A8T3ZGV6-F1
#
_cell.length_a   1.000
_cell.length_b   1.000
_cell.length_c   1.000
_cell.angle_alpha   90.00
_cell.angle_beta   90.00
_cell.angle_gamma   90.00
#
_symmetry.space_group_name_H-M   'P 1'
#
loop_
_entity.id
_entity.type
_entity.pdbx_description
1 polymer ?
#
loop_
_entity_poly.entity_id
_entity_poly.type
_entity_poly.pdbx_seq_one_letter_code
_entity_poly.pdbx_strand_id
1 'polypeptide(L)'
;MQQQIRAYKFRLYPSKKQIEALNHHIWISKELWNRMLETTKKLYEKEKRFPSKKELREIVKDSLLYSQVSQELVDRLLDAVKRKIRMKMKGLKAGFPRFKSFYQMKSLNYPQFGFSFSDQKLRVTPFGEISIKKHRDMKGKIKTLSLKREQTGKWFAVFTVVEPKSEPKSNNRTKIKQWPGSWH
;
A
#
# COMPACT_ATOMS: atom_id res chain seq x y z
N MET A 1 -19.83 17.36 7.39
CA MET A 1 -18.79 16.90 8.33
C MET A 1 -17.47 16.72 7.58
N GLN A 2 -16.37 17.34 8.01
CA GLN A 2 -15.05 17.10 7.41
C GLN A 2 -14.59 15.67 7.72
N GLN A 3 -14.10 14.96 6.71
CA GLN A 3 -13.52 13.62 6.85
C GLN A 3 -11.99 13.71 6.73
N GLN A 4 -11.28 12.82 7.42
CA GLN A 4 -9.83 12.68 7.30
C GLN A 4 -9.44 11.26 6.94
N ILE A 5 -8.33 11.11 6.23
CA ILE A 5 -7.75 9.80 5.89
C ILE A 5 -6.63 9.51 6.89
N ARG A 6 -6.72 8.36 7.57
CA ARG A 6 -5.72 7.90 8.53
C ARG A 6 -5.22 6.51 8.20
N ALA A 7 -3.92 6.30 8.31
CA ALA A 7 -3.30 4.99 8.17
C ALA A 7 -3.12 4.33 9.55
N TYR A 8 -3.62 3.10 9.69
CA TYR A 8 -3.45 2.26 10.87
C TYR A 8 -2.54 1.09 10.53
N LYS A 9 -1.46 0.90 11.29
CA LYS A 9 -0.48 -0.17 11.07
C LYS A 9 -0.50 -1.14 12.23
N PHE A 10 -0.76 -2.42 11.94
CA PHE A 10 -0.83 -3.49 12.92
C PHE A 10 0.11 -4.63 12.56
N ARG A 11 0.68 -5.27 13.57
CA ARG A 11 1.60 -6.39 13.40
C ARG A 11 0.83 -7.66 13.03
N LEU A 12 1.31 -8.38 12.02
CA LEU A 12 0.80 -9.70 11.65
C LEU A 12 1.77 -10.80 12.09
N TYR A 13 1.18 -11.95 12.41
CA TYR A 13 1.88 -13.18 12.80
C TYR A 13 1.43 -14.35 11.90
N PRO A 14 1.78 -14.32 10.61
CA PRO A 14 1.49 -15.42 9.69
C PRO A 14 2.28 -16.69 10.04
N SER A 15 1.69 -17.85 9.77
CA SER A 15 2.38 -19.14 9.83
C SER A 15 3.45 -19.26 8.75
N LYS A 16 4.34 -20.25 8.84
CA LYS A 16 5.38 -20.51 7.83
C LYS A 16 4.80 -20.66 6.41
N LYS A 17 3.74 -21.47 6.27
CA LYS A 17 3.03 -21.67 4.99
C LYS A 17 2.43 -20.37 4.45
N GLN A 18 1.87 -19.53 5.32
CA GLN A 18 1.34 -18.22 4.93
C GLN A 18 2.44 -17.26 4.49
N ILE A 19 3.60 -17.24 5.18
CA ILE A 19 4.75 -16.42 4.81
C ILE A 19 5.25 -16.80 3.42
N GLU A 20 5.35 -18.10 3.12
CA GLU A 20 5.72 -18.61 1.80
C GLU A 20 4.75 -18.15 0.72
N ALA A 21 3.44 -18.35 0.93
CA ALA A 21 2.40 -17.91 0.00
C ALA A 21 2.42 -16.38 -0.23
N LEU A 22 2.59 -15.60 0.84
CA LEU A 22 2.70 -14.14 0.78
C LEU A 22 3.94 -13.69 -0.01
N ASN A 23 5.09 -14.32 0.24
CA ASN A 23 6.32 -14.04 -0.51
C ASN A 23 6.18 -14.43 -1.98
N HIS A 24 5.54 -15.56 -2.28
CA HIS A 24 5.27 -15.97 -3.66
C HIS A 24 4.39 -14.95 -4.39
N HIS A 25 3.34 -14.44 -3.74
CA HIS A 25 2.52 -13.37 -4.29
C HIS A 25 3.30 -12.06 -4.49
N ILE A 26 4.24 -11.71 -3.59
CA ILE A 26 5.13 -10.57 -3.78
C ILE A 26 6.04 -10.77 -5.00
N TRP A 27 6.55 -11.98 -5.21
CA TRP A 27 7.38 -12.33 -6.36
C TRP A 27 6.58 -12.20 -7.67
N ILE A 28 5.39 -12.79 -7.76
CA ILE A 28 4.52 -12.66 -8.95
C ILE A 28 4.17 -11.19 -9.18
N SER A 29 3.84 -10.44 -8.13
CA SER A 29 3.55 -9.00 -8.22
C SER A 29 4.73 -8.21 -8.80
N LYS A 30 5.96 -8.59 -8.45
CA LYS A 30 7.19 -8.01 -9.00
C LYS A 30 7.33 -8.32 -10.50
N GLU A 31 7.12 -9.57 -10.90
CA GLU A 31 7.21 -9.99 -12.30
C GLU A 31 6.19 -9.25 -13.16
N LEU A 32 4.92 -9.22 -12.74
CA LEU A 32 3.86 -8.51 -13.45
C LEU A 32 4.13 -7.01 -13.55
N TRP A 33 4.59 -6.37 -12.47
CA TRP A 33 4.97 -4.96 -12.50
C TRP A 33 6.05 -4.70 -13.56
N ASN A 34 7.10 -5.52 -13.58
CA ASN A 34 8.21 -5.35 -14.51
C ASN A 34 7.76 -5.59 -15.95
N ARG A 35 6.99 -6.65 -16.22
CA ARG A 35 6.44 -6.95 -17.54
C ARG A 35 5.55 -5.82 -18.05
N MET A 36 4.60 -5.35 -17.25
CA MET A 36 3.73 -4.23 -17.63
C MET A 36 4.54 -2.94 -17.89
N LEU A 37 5.55 -2.64 -17.07
CA LEU A 37 6.40 -1.47 -17.25
C LEU A 37 7.26 -1.58 -18.51
N GLU A 38 7.78 -2.77 -18.82
CA GLU A 38 8.51 -3.04 -20.05
C GLU A 38 7.62 -2.82 -21.28
N THR A 39 6.42 -3.42 -21.30
CA THR A 39 5.42 -3.20 -22.36
C THR A 39 5.09 -1.72 -22.51
N THR A 40 4.90 -1.02 -21.39
CA THR A 40 4.63 0.43 -21.38
C THR A 40 5.76 1.24 -22.02
N LYS A 41 7.02 0.89 -21.72
CA LYS A 41 8.19 1.56 -22.29
C LYS A 41 8.32 1.29 -23.80
N LYS A 42 8.24 0.02 -24.22
CA LYS A 42 8.32 -0.39 -25.63
C LYS A 42 7.23 0.27 -26.47
N LEU A 43 6.00 0.30 -25.95
CA LEU A 43 4.88 0.92 -26.63
C LEU A 43 5.08 2.44 -26.79
N TYR A 44 5.54 3.11 -25.73
CA TYR A 44 5.83 4.53 -25.81
C TYR A 44 7.01 4.85 -26.74
N GLU A 45 8.00 3.97 -26.81
CA GLU A 45 9.13 4.14 -27.73
C GLU A 45 8.67 4.07 -29.19
N LYS A 46 7.89 3.04 -29.54
CA LYS A 46 7.41 2.76 -30.90
C LYS A 46 6.29 3.69 -31.37
N GLU A 47 5.30 3.92 -30.52
CA GLU A 47 4.03 4.58 -30.91
C GLU A 47 3.79 5.91 -30.19
N LYS A 48 4.69 6.34 -29.30
CA LYS A 48 4.56 7.57 -28.48
C LYS A 48 3.28 7.65 -27.64
N ARG A 49 2.62 6.52 -27.39
CA ARG A 49 1.44 6.38 -26.53
C ARG A 49 1.70 5.52 -25.30
N PHE A 50 0.83 5.65 -24.30
CA PHE A 50 0.81 4.77 -23.12
C PHE A 50 -0.30 3.73 -23.27
N PRO A 51 -0.15 2.53 -22.66
CA PRO A 51 -1.17 1.51 -22.73
C PRO A 51 -2.40 1.93 -21.94
N SER A 52 -3.57 1.52 -22.42
CA SER A 52 -4.84 1.63 -21.72
C SER A 52 -4.91 0.69 -20.51
N LYS A 53 -5.87 0.93 -19.62
CA LYS A 53 -6.14 0.03 -18.49
C LYS A 53 -6.53 -1.38 -18.96
N LYS A 54 -7.21 -1.50 -20.10
CA LYS A 54 -7.61 -2.79 -20.67
C LYS A 54 -6.39 -3.59 -21.14
N GLU A 55 -5.49 -2.97 -21.91
CA GLU A 55 -4.26 -3.61 -22.38
C GLU A 55 -3.41 -4.13 -21.21
N LEU A 56 -3.25 -3.34 -20.14
CA LEU A 56 -2.52 -3.78 -18.95
C LEU A 56 -3.26 -4.87 -18.15
N ARG A 57 -4.60 -4.86 -18.14
CA ARG A 57 -5.41 -5.90 -17.49
C ARG A 57 -5.24 -7.26 -18.17
N GLU A 58 -5.13 -7.29 -19.50
CA GLU A 58 -4.86 -8.55 -20.21
C GLU A 58 -3.51 -9.18 -19.80
N ILE A 59 -2.49 -8.37 -19.51
CA ILE A 59 -1.17 -8.87 -19.05
C ILE A 59 -1.27 -9.60 -17.70
N VAL A 60 -2.20 -9.19 -16.83
CA VAL A 60 -2.33 -9.73 -15.47
C VAL A 60 -3.48 -10.73 -15.29
N LYS A 61 -4.28 -10.94 -16.34
CA LYS A 61 -5.54 -11.70 -16.31
C LYS A 61 -5.37 -13.13 -15.81
N ASP A 62 -4.38 -13.84 -16.35
CA ASP A 62 -4.12 -15.25 -16.03
C ASP A 62 -3.02 -15.42 -14.98
N SER A 63 -2.79 -14.39 -14.16
CA SER A 63 -1.82 -14.50 -13.07
C SER A 63 -2.38 -15.32 -11.90
N LEU A 64 -1.49 -16.02 -11.20
CA LEU A 64 -1.83 -16.72 -9.95
C LEU A 64 -2.10 -15.78 -8.77
N LEU A 65 -2.21 -14.46 -9.00
CA LEU A 65 -2.56 -13.50 -7.96
C LEU A 65 -4.06 -13.43 -7.77
N TYR A 66 -4.47 -13.13 -6.54
CA TYR A 66 -5.83 -12.69 -6.28
C TYR A 66 -6.19 -11.46 -7.13
N SER A 67 -7.36 -11.49 -7.77
CA SER A 67 -7.78 -10.53 -8.79
C SER A 67 -7.76 -9.08 -8.33
N GLN A 68 -8.05 -8.81 -7.04
CA GLN A 68 -7.96 -7.46 -6.48
C GLN A 68 -6.52 -6.93 -6.44
N VAL A 69 -5.56 -7.81 -6.16
CA VAL A 69 -4.13 -7.44 -6.08
C VAL A 69 -3.57 -7.20 -7.48
N SER A 70 -3.90 -8.07 -8.45
CA SER A 70 -3.44 -7.90 -9.83
C SER A 70 -4.04 -6.65 -10.48
N GLN A 71 -5.31 -6.36 -10.25
CA GLN A 71 -5.94 -5.13 -10.73
C GLN A 71 -5.36 -3.88 -10.06
N GLU A 72 -5.05 -3.94 -8.76
CA GLU A 72 -4.39 -2.83 -8.07
C GLU A 72 -3.00 -2.54 -8.65
N LEU A 73 -2.24 -3.57 -9.06
CA LEU A 73 -0.94 -3.37 -9.70
C LEU A 73 -1.06 -2.58 -11.02
N VAL A 74 -2.10 -2.87 -11.81
CA VAL A 74 -2.40 -2.13 -13.04
C VAL A 74 -2.67 -0.65 -12.71
N ASP A 75 -3.55 -0.39 -11.75
CA ASP A 75 -3.90 0.98 -11.34
C ASP A 75 -2.68 1.73 -10.80
N ARG A 76 -1.86 1.06 -9.98
CA ARG A 76 -0.62 1.60 -9.43
C ARG A 76 0.37 2.01 -10.51
N LEU A 77 0.50 1.22 -11.58
CA LEU A 77 1.39 1.55 -12.71
C LEU A 77 0.84 2.75 -13.50
N LEU A 78 -0.45 2.74 -13.82
CA LEU A 78 -1.10 3.85 -14.53
C LEU A 78 -0.97 5.17 -13.76
N ASP A 79 -1.14 5.16 -12.44
CA ASP A 79 -0.97 6.35 -11.61
C ASP A 79 0.47 6.86 -11.61
N ALA A 80 1.45 5.95 -11.62
CA ALA A 80 2.86 6.32 -11.73
C ALA A 80 3.18 6.95 -13.11
N VAL A 81 2.61 6.43 -14.18
CA VAL A 81 2.70 7.00 -15.54
C VAL A 81 2.02 8.37 -15.61
N LYS A 82 0.79 8.50 -15.09
CA LYS A 82 0.08 9.78 -15.02
C LYS A 82 0.87 10.82 -14.23
N ARG A 83 1.52 10.42 -13.13
CA ARG A 83 2.40 11.31 -12.36
C ARG A 83 3.56 11.80 -13.22
N LYS A 84 4.22 10.94 -13.99
CA LYS A 84 5.27 11.34 -14.95
C LYS A 84 4.76 12.39 -15.94
N ILE A 85 3.60 12.14 -16.55
CA ILE A 85 2.99 13.07 -17.52
C ILE A 85 2.73 14.44 -16.88
N ARG A 86 2.09 14.46 -15.70
CA ARG A 86 1.84 15.70 -14.96
C ARG A 86 3.12 16.48 -14.62
N MET A 87 4.20 15.79 -14.24
CA MET A 87 5.49 16.44 -13.97
C MET A 87 6.09 17.04 -15.26
N LYS A 88 6.05 16.30 -16.38
CA LYS A 88 6.51 16.81 -17.68
C LYS A 88 5.72 18.04 -18.13
N MET A 89 4.40 18.05 -17.94
CA MET A 89 3.55 19.22 -18.25
C MET A 89 3.90 20.45 -17.41
N LYS A 90 4.47 20.27 -16.22
CA LYS A 90 4.98 21.35 -15.36
C LYS A 90 6.43 21.74 -15.67
N GLY A 91 7.00 21.26 -16.78
CA GLY A 91 8.41 21.51 -17.13
C GLY A 91 9.42 20.77 -16.26
N LEU A 92 8.99 19.87 -15.37
CA LEU A 92 9.88 19.12 -14.47
C LEU A 92 10.40 17.85 -15.16
N LYS A 93 11.69 17.56 -14.97
CA LYS A 93 12.29 16.29 -15.41
C LYS A 93 11.66 15.12 -14.64
N ALA A 94 10.99 14.22 -15.35
CA ALA A 94 10.41 13.01 -14.77
C ALA A 94 10.64 11.79 -15.68
N GLY A 95 11.34 10.80 -15.13
CA GLY A 95 11.57 9.51 -15.79
C GLY A 95 10.37 8.56 -15.69
N PHE A 96 10.46 7.44 -16.41
CA PHE A 96 9.55 6.32 -16.21
C PHE A 96 9.65 5.75 -14.78
N PRO A 97 8.59 5.08 -14.29
CA PRO A 97 8.71 4.24 -13.10
C PRO A 97 9.88 3.26 -13.27
N ARG A 98 10.49 2.87 -12.16
CA ARG A 98 11.61 1.93 -12.17
C ARG A 98 11.11 0.49 -12.13
N PHE A 99 11.89 -0.41 -12.71
CA PHE A 99 11.75 -1.84 -12.45
C PHE A 99 11.94 -2.10 -10.95
N LYS A 100 11.24 -3.11 -10.45
CA LYS A 100 11.26 -3.50 -9.04
C LYS A 100 12.05 -4.80 -8.89
N SER A 101 12.94 -4.82 -7.91
CA SER A 101 13.43 -6.07 -7.34
C SER A 101 12.41 -6.66 -6.36
N PHE A 102 12.61 -7.93 -5.99
CA PHE A 102 11.79 -8.59 -4.96
C PHE A 102 11.80 -7.84 -3.62
N TYR A 103 12.93 -7.21 -3.26
CA TYR A 103 13.04 -6.42 -2.04
C TYR A 103 12.39 -5.04 -2.15
N GLN A 104 12.21 -4.52 -3.37
CA GLN A 104 11.50 -3.25 -3.61
C GLN A 104 9.98 -3.44 -3.70
N MET A 105 9.51 -4.61 -4.11
CA MET A 105 8.10 -4.99 -3.97
C MET A 105 7.85 -5.49 -2.55
N LYS A 106 7.21 -4.65 -1.72
CA LYS A 106 7.05 -4.93 -0.28
C LYS A 106 5.61 -5.11 0.15
N SER A 107 4.63 -4.85 -0.72
CA SER A 107 3.22 -4.90 -0.32
C SER A 107 2.28 -5.45 -1.38
N LEU A 108 1.30 -6.21 -0.88
CA LEU A 108 0.09 -6.61 -1.60
C LEU A 108 -1.02 -5.67 -1.13
N ASN A 109 -1.65 -4.96 -2.07
CA ASN A 109 -2.68 -3.98 -1.76
C ASN A 109 -4.04 -4.50 -2.19
N TYR A 110 -5.03 -4.31 -1.32
CA TYR A 110 -6.41 -4.73 -1.46
C TYR A 110 -7.28 -3.47 -1.43
N PRO A 111 -7.81 -3.03 -2.59
CA PRO A 111 -8.56 -1.79 -2.69
C PRO A 111 -9.89 -1.76 -1.96
N GLN A 112 -10.59 -2.88 -1.79
CA GLN A 112 -11.90 -2.89 -1.12
C GLN A 112 -12.33 -4.28 -0.62
N PHE A 113 -12.04 -5.34 -1.38
CA PHE A 113 -12.52 -6.70 -1.10
C PHE A 113 -11.37 -7.66 -0.82
N GLY A 114 -11.71 -8.89 -0.39
CA GLY A 114 -10.76 -9.97 -0.14
C GLY A 114 -10.16 -9.97 1.26
N PHE A 115 -10.72 -9.18 2.18
CA PHE A 115 -10.36 -9.26 3.59
C PHE A 115 -11.56 -8.99 4.50
N SER A 116 -11.53 -9.59 5.69
CA SER A 116 -12.51 -9.34 6.75
C SER A 116 -11.83 -9.44 8.12
N PHE A 117 -12.48 -8.83 9.12
CA PHE A 117 -12.01 -8.81 10.49
C PHE A 117 -12.89 -9.67 11.38
N SER A 118 -12.24 -10.43 12.26
CA SER A 118 -12.87 -11.06 13.42
C SER A 118 -11.89 -11.00 14.59
N ASP A 119 -12.18 -10.13 15.57
CA ASP A 119 -11.38 -9.91 16.78
C ASP A 119 -9.86 -9.74 16.54
N GLN A 120 -9.10 -10.82 16.79
CA GLN A 120 -7.64 -10.88 16.73
C GLN A 120 -7.12 -11.59 15.47
N LYS A 121 -8.02 -11.85 14.51
CA LYS A 121 -7.70 -12.50 13.24
C LYS A 121 -8.13 -11.63 12.07
N LEU A 122 -7.22 -11.53 11.10
CA LEU A 122 -7.46 -10.92 9.81
C LEU A 122 -7.60 -12.03 8.78
N ARG A 123 -8.80 -12.24 8.26
CA ARG A 123 -9.00 -13.16 7.13
C ARG A 123 -8.65 -12.41 5.86
N VAL A 124 -7.73 -12.95 5.05
CA VAL A 124 -7.33 -12.38 3.75
C VAL A 124 -7.31 -13.47 2.70
N THR A 125 -8.00 -13.25 1.60
CA THR A 125 -7.95 -14.16 0.45
C THR A 125 -6.67 -13.94 -0.36
N PRO A 126 -5.92 -14.99 -0.74
CA PRO A 126 -6.18 -16.43 -0.53
C PRO A 126 -5.45 -17.02 0.69
N PHE A 127 -4.91 -16.20 1.58
CA PHE A 127 -4.04 -16.60 2.69
C PHE A 127 -4.76 -17.14 3.94
N GLY A 128 -6.09 -17.11 3.97
CA GLY A 128 -6.89 -17.54 5.11
C GLY A 128 -6.81 -16.57 6.29
N GLU A 129 -6.92 -17.09 7.52
CA GLU A 129 -6.86 -16.28 8.74
C GLU A 129 -5.42 -16.07 9.22
N ILE A 130 -5.03 -14.82 9.41
CA ILE A 130 -3.71 -14.41 9.90
C ILE A 130 -3.90 -13.71 11.25
N SER A 131 -3.16 -14.15 12.27
CA SER A 131 -3.18 -13.50 13.58
C SER A 131 -2.67 -12.05 13.49
N ILE A 132 -3.41 -11.12 14.09
CA ILE A 132 -3.13 -9.68 14.05
C ILE A 132 -3.15 -9.10 15.47
N LYS A 133 -2.11 -8.35 15.83
CA LYS A 133 -2.06 -7.62 17.11
C LYS A 133 -2.57 -6.19 16.90
N LYS A 134 -3.83 -5.97 17.27
CA LYS A 134 -4.50 -4.67 17.24
C LYS A 134 -4.30 -3.96 18.60
N HIS A 135 -3.67 -2.79 18.58
CA HIS A 135 -3.43 -1.98 19.79
C HIS A 135 -4.28 -0.70 19.85
N ARG A 136 -5.18 -0.50 18.89
CA ARG A 136 -6.12 0.63 18.85
C ARG A 136 -7.29 0.33 17.92
N ASP A 137 -8.44 0.92 18.20
CA ASP A 137 -9.61 0.83 17.32
C ASP A 137 -9.52 1.75 16.11
N MET A 138 -10.16 1.29 15.03
CA MET A 138 -10.35 2.06 13.80
C MET A 138 -11.77 2.62 13.83
N LYS A 139 -11.90 3.95 13.92
CA LYS A 139 -13.18 4.64 14.17
C LYS A 139 -13.90 5.08 12.89
N GLY A 140 -13.66 4.40 11.78
CA GLY A 140 -14.14 4.82 10.47
C GLY A 140 -14.24 3.70 9.46
N LYS A 141 -14.63 4.05 8.24
CA LYS A 141 -14.78 3.10 7.14
C LYS A 141 -13.40 2.74 6.59
N ILE A 142 -13.09 1.44 6.61
CA ILE A 142 -11.86 0.93 5.98
C ILE A 142 -12.00 1.11 4.46
N LYS A 143 -11.03 1.80 3.88
CA LYS A 143 -10.93 1.99 2.43
C LYS A 143 -10.08 0.90 1.81
N THR A 144 -8.85 0.70 2.29
CA THR A 144 -7.92 -0.27 1.71
C THR A 144 -7.16 -1.03 2.79
N LEU A 145 -6.67 -2.22 2.44
CA LEU A 145 -5.72 -3.01 3.22
C LEU A 145 -4.43 -3.21 2.43
N SER A 146 -3.28 -3.01 3.05
CA SER A 146 -1.98 -3.38 2.51
C SER A 146 -1.29 -4.37 3.42
N LEU A 147 -1.02 -5.58 2.92
CA LEU A 147 -0.13 -6.53 3.57
C LEU A 147 1.30 -6.16 3.21
N LYS A 148 2.06 -5.64 4.17
CA LYS A 148 3.39 -5.08 3.97
C LYS A 148 4.45 -5.90 4.70
N ARG A 149 5.50 -6.28 3.98
CA ARG A 149 6.72 -6.89 4.50
C ARG A 149 7.79 -5.84 4.76
N GLU A 150 8.39 -5.87 5.95
CA GLU A 150 9.57 -5.07 6.29
C GLU A 150 10.87 -5.83 6.02
N GLN A 151 11.99 -5.11 6.01
CA GLN A 151 13.33 -5.70 5.81
C GLN A 151 13.68 -6.75 6.86
N THR A 152 13.13 -6.61 8.07
CA THR A 152 13.24 -7.58 9.16
C THR A 152 12.45 -8.88 8.94
N GLY A 153 11.80 -9.04 7.78
CA GLY A 153 10.89 -10.16 7.49
C GLY A 153 9.51 -10.02 8.16
N LYS A 154 9.33 -8.97 8.96
CA LYS A 154 8.11 -8.70 9.72
C LYS A 154 6.97 -8.24 8.80
N TRP A 155 5.85 -8.97 8.82
CA TRP A 155 4.58 -8.59 8.19
C TRP A 155 3.71 -7.64 9.02
N PHE A 156 3.05 -6.72 8.32
CA PHE A 156 2.11 -5.76 8.89
C PHE A 156 0.89 -5.61 8.00
N ALA A 157 -0.27 -5.40 8.60
CA ALA A 157 -1.45 -4.93 7.93
C ALA A 157 -1.53 -3.41 8.08
N VAL A 158 -1.60 -2.69 6.96
CA VAL A 158 -1.80 -1.25 6.94
C VAL A 158 -3.18 -0.95 6.38
N PHE A 159 -4.06 -0.42 7.21
CA PHE A 159 -5.41 -0.03 6.84
C PHE A 159 -5.46 1.46 6.56
N THR A 160 -5.99 1.83 5.41
CA THR A 160 -6.36 3.23 5.14
C THR A 160 -7.82 3.39 5.54
N VAL A 161 -8.10 4.25 6.51
CA VAL A 161 -9.43 4.45 7.08
C VAL A 161 -9.86 5.89 6.84
N VAL A 162 -11.11 6.07 6.41
CA VAL A 162 -11.76 7.38 6.34
C VAL A 162 -12.57 7.53 7.62
N GLU A 163 -12.18 8.49 8.46
CA GLU A 163 -12.83 8.76 9.75
C GLU A 163 -13.31 10.22 9.83
N PRO A 164 -14.35 10.52 10.62
CA PRO A 164 -14.74 11.90 10.91
C PRO A 164 -13.56 12.65 11.54
N LYS A 165 -13.32 13.89 11.10
CA LYS A 165 -12.28 14.74 11.68
C LYS A 165 -12.66 15.04 13.13
N SER A 166 -11.87 14.54 14.09
CA SER A 166 -12.00 14.94 15.50
C SER A 166 -11.29 16.26 15.72
N GLU A 167 -11.85 17.10 16.60
CA GLU A 167 -11.19 18.33 17.03
C GLU A 167 -9.83 18.00 17.67
N PRO A 168 -8.79 18.81 17.44
CA PRO A 168 -7.49 18.58 18.04
C PRO A 168 -7.64 18.61 19.57
N LYS A 169 -7.25 17.53 20.24
CA LYS A 169 -7.13 17.52 21.70
C LYS A 169 -6.13 18.61 22.09
N SER A 170 -6.57 19.61 22.85
CA SER A 170 -5.68 20.65 23.37
C SER A 170 -4.61 19.97 24.19
N ASN A 171 -3.37 20.02 23.71
CA ASN A 171 -2.24 19.49 24.45
C ASN A 171 -1.95 20.49 25.57
N ASN A 172 -2.64 20.35 26.72
CA ASN A 172 -2.29 21.07 27.94
C ASN A 172 -0.92 20.57 28.40
N ARG A 173 0.14 21.12 27.80
CA ARG A 173 1.48 21.08 28.39
C ARG A 173 1.37 21.86 29.70
N THR A 174 1.28 21.12 30.80
CA THR A 174 1.47 21.63 32.15
C THR A 174 2.74 22.47 32.14
N LYS A 175 2.61 23.79 32.33
CA LYS A 175 3.76 24.69 32.46
C LYS A 175 4.60 24.19 33.64
N ILE A 176 5.82 23.73 33.36
CA ILE A 176 6.80 23.41 34.40
C ILE A 176 7.11 24.73 35.11
N LYS A 177 6.88 24.76 36.42
CA LYS A 177 7.10 25.90 37.30
C LYS A 177 8.59 26.25 37.27
N GLN A 178 8.94 27.45 36.80
CA GLN A 178 10.32 27.97 36.88
C GLN A 178 10.74 28.08 38.34
N TRP A 179 11.93 27.59 38.67
CA TRP A 179 12.53 27.68 39.99
C TRP A 179 13.39 28.96 40.07
N PRO A 180 13.27 29.80 41.11
CA PRO A 180 14.06 31.03 41.22
C PRO A 180 15.46 30.70 41.74
N GLY A 181 16.47 30.81 40.88
CA GLY A 181 17.87 30.71 41.25
C GLY A 181 18.47 32.11 41.42
N SER A 182 18.49 32.61 42.66
CA SER A 182 19.31 33.73 43.10
C SER A 182 20.62 33.20 43.66
N TRP A 183 21.75 33.64 43.11
CA TRP A 183 23.06 33.54 43.77
C TRP A 183 23.86 34.82 43.50
N HIS A 184 24.62 35.18 44.53
CA HIS A 184 25.35 36.44 44.75
C HIS A 184 26.54 36.59 43.81
#